data_AF-A0A315ZYV0-F1
#
_entry.id   AF-A0A315ZYV0-F1
#
_cell.length_a   1.000
_cell.length_b   1.000
_cell.length_c   1.000
_cell.angle_alpha   90.00
_cell.angle_beta   90.00
_cell.angle_gamma   90.00
#
_symmetry.space_group_name_H-M   'P 1'
#
loop_
_entity.id
_entity.type
_entity.pdbx_description
1 polymer ?
#
loop_
_entity_poly.entity_id
_entity_poly.type
_entity_poly.pdbx_seq_one_letter_code
_entity_poly.pdbx_strand_id
1 'polypeptide(L)'
;MQKRFQIVSLLFCISLFACDLDDDDNEIELFGPSEEGSTLIFGHFFGFCIGESCIEIFKLQNGLLFEDSLDLYPNSSSPYDGEYTVLSNEKYQIANDLFLSFPTELLDETDTIIGAPDAADGGGIYIEVIQGGKRRYWLIDQMKNNIPEYLHPFIDDVNNTIQQLQ
;
A
#
# COMPACT_ATOMS: atom_id res chain seq x y z
N MET A 1 9.64 34.90 77.00
CA MET A 1 8.65 33.91 77.49
C MET A 1 7.94 33.33 76.27
N GLN A 2 7.94 32.00 76.14
CA GLN A 2 7.50 31.22 74.96
C GLN A 2 6.04 31.48 74.53
N LYS A 3 5.76 31.29 73.23
CA LYS A 3 4.62 30.54 72.63
C LYS A 3 4.78 30.55 71.09
N ARG A 4 5.25 29.45 70.48
CA ARG A 4 4.48 28.39 69.75
C ARG A 4 3.63 28.95 68.60
N PHE A 5 4.05 28.79 67.34
CA PHE A 5 3.77 27.68 66.40
C PHE A 5 2.36 27.75 65.80
N GLN A 6 2.26 27.98 64.48
CA GLN A 6 1.48 27.17 63.54
C GLN A 6 1.73 27.62 62.09
N ILE A 7 2.30 26.70 61.31
CA ILE A 7 2.45 26.77 59.85
C ILE A 7 1.08 26.44 59.26
N VAL A 8 0.49 27.36 58.49
CA VAL A 8 -0.68 27.06 57.66
C VAL A 8 -0.17 26.91 56.23
N SER A 9 0.04 25.65 55.85
CA SER A 9 0.35 25.24 54.49
C SER A 9 -0.94 25.28 53.67
N LEU A 10 -1.04 26.22 52.73
CA LEU A 10 -2.18 26.33 51.83
C LEU A 10 -1.97 25.37 50.65
N LEU A 11 -2.54 24.17 50.73
CA LEU A 11 -2.65 23.24 49.60
C LEU A 11 -3.66 23.82 48.60
N PHE A 12 -3.17 24.23 47.44
CA PHE A 12 -4.01 24.60 46.30
C PHE A 12 -4.36 23.31 45.53
N CYS A 13 -5.54 22.75 45.81
CA CYS A 13 -6.11 21.64 45.05
C CYS A 13 -6.43 22.12 43.63
N ILE A 14 -5.56 21.81 42.69
CA ILE A 14 -5.86 21.88 41.26
C ILE A 14 -6.80 20.71 40.97
N SER A 15 -8.07 21.04 40.75
CA SER A 15 -9.12 20.12 40.32
C SER A 15 -8.71 19.46 39.01
N LEU A 16 -8.54 18.15 39.05
CA LEU A 16 -8.49 17.28 37.89
C LEU A 16 -9.83 17.40 37.15
N PHE A 17 -9.81 18.04 35.98
CA PHE A 17 -10.76 17.67 34.93
C PHE A 17 -10.32 16.28 34.46
N ALA A 18 -11.02 15.26 34.93
CA ALA A 18 -11.03 13.96 34.28
C ALA A 18 -11.78 14.14 32.95
N CYS A 19 -11.04 14.21 31.85
CA CYS A 19 -11.59 13.82 30.56
C CYS A 19 -11.52 12.29 30.54
N ASP A 20 -12.67 11.63 30.67
CA ASP A 20 -12.83 10.29 30.14
C ASP A 20 -12.88 10.46 28.62
N LEU A 21 -11.73 10.31 27.97
CA LEU A 21 -11.71 9.85 26.59
C LEU A 21 -11.59 8.33 26.73
N ASP A 22 -12.67 7.64 26.38
CA ASP A 22 -12.61 6.23 26.06
C ASP A 22 -11.66 6.11 24.86
N ASP A 23 -10.37 5.87 25.13
CA ASP A 23 -9.44 5.34 24.15
C ASP A 23 -9.95 3.93 23.82
N ASP A 24 -10.66 3.82 22.70
CA ASP A 24 -10.83 2.56 21.99
C ASP A 24 -9.64 2.47 21.03
N ASP A 25 -8.48 2.08 21.59
CA ASP A 25 -7.25 1.76 20.89
C ASP A 25 -7.41 0.49 20.05
N ASN A 26 -8.26 0.57 19.03
CA ASN A 26 -8.05 -0.16 17.79
C ASN A 26 -7.14 0.69 16.90
N GLU A 27 -5.83 0.54 17.11
CA GLU A 27 -4.81 0.97 16.16
C GLU A 27 -5.06 0.20 14.85
N ILE A 28 -5.82 0.80 13.93
CA ILE A 28 -5.92 0.31 12.56
C ILE A 28 -4.53 0.51 11.96
N GLU A 29 -3.79 -0.57 11.71
CA GLU A 29 -2.55 -0.53 10.92
C GLU A 29 -2.90 0.00 9.52
N LEU A 30 -2.83 1.31 9.34
CA LEU A 30 -3.21 1.98 8.12
C LEU A 30 -2.12 1.73 7.08
N PHE A 31 -2.40 0.95 6.05
CA PHE A 31 -1.51 0.87 4.89
C PHE A 31 -1.44 2.25 4.24
N GLY A 32 -0.24 2.83 4.20
CA GLY A 32 -0.07 4.18 3.70
C GLY A 32 1.39 4.59 3.55
N PRO A 33 1.64 5.71 2.85
CA PRO A 33 2.99 6.18 2.55
C PRO A 33 3.75 6.68 3.79
N SER A 34 3.05 6.91 4.91
CA SER A 34 3.61 7.38 6.18
C SER A 34 4.14 6.27 7.09
N GLU A 35 3.81 5.02 6.79
CA GLU A 35 4.33 3.85 7.53
C GLU A 35 5.77 3.58 7.11
N GLU A 36 6.71 3.70 8.05
CA GLU A 36 8.14 3.53 7.77
C GLU A 36 8.41 2.12 7.23
N GLY A 37 8.93 2.03 5.99
CA GLY A 37 9.24 0.77 5.32
C GLY A 37 8.08 0.15 4.53
N SER A 38 6.89 0.77 4.51
CA SER A 38 5.79 0.31 3.65
C SER A 38 6.15 0.43 2.18
N THR A 39 5.91 -0.66 1.45
CA THR A 39 6.21 -0.76 0.02
C THR A 39 4.98 -1.26 -0.72
N LEU A 40 4.64 -0.60 -1.83
CA LEU A 40 3.68 -1.08 -2.82
C LEU A 40 4.41 -1.31 -4.13
N ILE A 41 4.42 -2.53 -4.63
CA ILE A 41 4.83 -2.85 -6.00
C ILE A 41 3.56 -3.11 -6.79
N PHE A 42 3.43 -2.47 -7.94
CA PHE A 42 2.25 -2.55 -8.78
C PHE A 42 2.65 -2.58 -10.25
N GLY A 43 1.82 -3.17 -11.09
CA GLY A 43 2.05 -3.11 -12.53
C GLY A 43 1.13 -4.03 -13.30
N HIS A 44 1.29 -4.01 -14.62
CA HIS A 44 0.60 -4.95 -15.50
C HIS A 44 1.58 -5.80 -16.28
N PHE A 45 1.09 -6.92 -16.80
CA PHE A 45 1.87 -7.83 -17.62
C PHE A 45 0.98 -8.48 -18.68
N PHE A 46 1.52 -8.69 -19.87
CA PHE A 46 0.86 -9.35 -20.99
C PHE A 46 1.81 -10.38 -21.62
N GLY A 47 1.40 -11.65 -21.70
CA GLY A 47 2.24 -12.74 -22.22
C GLY A 47 2.37 -12.74 -23.74
N PHE A 48 1.37 -12.19 -24.43
CA PHE A 48 1.37 -11.96 -25.88
C PHE A 48 1.27 -10.47 -26.19
N CYS A 49 2.41 -9.78 -26.13
CA CYS A 49 2.53 -8.38 -26.47
C CYS A 49 3.83 -8.09 -27.24
N ILE A 50 3.84 -6.99 -28.01
CA ILE A 50 5.01 -6.50 -28.75
C ILE A 50 5.29 -5.06 -28.31
N GLY A 51 6.49 -4.83 -27.79
CA GLY A 51 6.97 -3.51 -27.36
C GLY A 51 7.55 -3.56 -25.94
N GLU A 52 8.05 -2.42 -25.46
CA GLU A 52 8.56 -2.30 -24.09
C GLU A 52 7.40 -2.34 -23.08
N SER A 53 6.23 -1.81 -23.43
CA SER A 53 5.06 -1.71 -22.54
C SER A 53 4.25 -2.98 -22.35
N CYS A 54 4.88 -4.14 -22.52
CA CYS A 54 4.23 -5.42 -22.29
C CYS A 54 4.22 -5.82 -20.82
N ILE A 55 5.24 -5.38 -20.08
CA ILE A 55 5.39 -5.62 -18.66
C ILE A 55 5.88 -4.30 -18.10
N GLU A 56 5.09 -3.70 -17.22
CA GLU A 56 5.36 -2.38 -16.66
C GLU A 56 5.14 -2.50 -15.15
N ILE A 57 6.23 -2.65 -14.41
CA ILE A 57 6.22 -2.90 -12.96
C ILE A 57 6.93 -1.76 -12.26
N PHE A 58 6.25 -1.18 -11.28
CA PHE A 58 6.71 -0.04 -10.50
C PHE A 58 6.73 -0.37 -9.01
N LYS A 59 7.54 0.38 -8.27
CA LYS A 59 7.63 0.29 -6.82
C LYS A 59 7.49 1.67 -6.20
N LEU A 60 6.59 1.80 -5.24
CA LEU A 60 6.45 2.95 -4.35
C LEU A 60 7.05 2.60 -2.99
N GLN A 61 8.02 3.39 -2.54
CA GLN A 61 8.68 3.19 -1.25
C GLN A 61 9.35 4.50 -0.80
N ASN A 62 9.18 4.87 0.48
CA ASN A 62 9.88 6.01 1.10
C ASN A 62 9.75 7.34 0.33
N GLY A 63 8.56 7.64 -0.20
CA GLY A 63 8.31 8.86 -0.97
C GLY A 63 8.96 8.89 -2.35
N LEU A 64 9.37 7.74 -2.88
CA LEU A 64 9.97 7.57 -4.19
C LEU A 64 9.15 6.58 -5.02
N LEU A 65 9.17 6.80 -6.34
CA LEU A 65 8.70 5.86 -7.35
C LEU A 65 9.91 5.30 -8.08
N PHE A 66 9.88 4.00 -8.33
CA PHE A 66 10.87 3.30 -9.12
C PHE A 66 10.18 2.51 -10.23
N GLU A 67 10.85 2.38 -11.37
CA GLU A 67 10.47 1.52 -12.49
C GLU A 67 11.40 0.32 -12.51
N ASP A 68 10.86 -0.87 -12.71
CA ASP A 68 11.64 -2.08 -13.01
C ASP A 68 12.29 -1.97 -14.39
N SER A 69 13.50 -2.49 -14.57
CA SER A 69 14.20 -2.50 -15.85
C SER A 69 14.40 -3.90 -16.44
N LEU A 70 13.87 -4.95 -15.80
CA LEU A 70 14.04 -6.33 -16.25
C LEU A 70 12.86 -6.84 -17.07
N ASP A 71 11.67 -6.26 -16.88
CA ASP A 71 10.43 -6.62 -17.56
C ASP A 71 10.16 -8.13 -17.48
N LEU A 72 10.42 -8.72 -16.31
CA LEU A 72 10.20 -10.14 -16.10
C LEU A 72 8.70 -10.42 -16.01
N TYR A 73 8.26 -11.50 -16.65
CA TYR A 73 6.87 -11.95 -16.48
C TYR A 73 6.67 -12.47 -15.04
N PRO A 74 5.67 -11.98 -14.28
CA PRO A 74 5.46 -12.39 -12.90
C PRO A 74 5.20 -13.89 -12.74
N ASN A 75 5.85 -14.49 -11.75
CA ASN A 75 5.65 -15.89 -11.38
C ASN A 75 4.58 -15.99 -10.27
N SER A 76 3.72 -17.00 -10.33
CA SER A 76 2.74 -17.23 -9.27
C SER A 76 3.33 -17.89 -8.02
N SER A 77 4.48 -18.56 -8.13
CA SER A 77 5.08 -19.35 -7.04
C SER A 77 6.08 -18.58 -6.18
N SER A 78 6.41 -17.34 -6.55
CA SER A 78 7.32 -16.48 -5.78
C SER A 78 6.99 -15.01 -6.03
N PRO A 79 7.29 -14.12 -5.06
CA PRO A 79 7.23 -12.68 -5.30
C PRO A 79 8.13 -12.24 -6.46
N TYR A 80 7.85 -11.05 -6.97
CA TYR A 80 8.61 -10.41 -8.05
C TYR A 80 10.06 -10.12 -7.62
N ASP A 81 10.98 -10.29 -8.56
CA ASP A 81 12.42 -10.05 -8.39
C ASP A 81 12.89 -9.10 -9.49
N GLY A 82 12.69 -7.80 -9.24
CA GLY A 82 12.99 -6.72 -10.18
C GLY A 82 14.25 -5.93 -9.86
N GLU A 83 14.80 -5.24 -10.86
CA GLU A 83 15.84 -4.23 -10.72
C GLU A 83 15.26 -2.82 -10.91
N TYR A 84 15.38 -1.99 -9.89
CA TYR A 84 14.61 -0.75 -9.79
C TYR A 84 15.46 0.50 -10.03
N THR A 85 15.01 1.35 -10.95
CA THR A 85 15.57 2.68 -11.20
C THR A 85 14.62 3.76 -10.71
N VAL A 86 15.14 4.75 -9.99
CA VAL A 86 14.32 5.84 -9.44
C VAL A 86 13.78 6.75 -10.55
N LEU A 87 12.51 7.13 -10.44
CA LEU A 87 11.83 8.07 -11.34
C LEU A 87 11.75 9.48 -10.75
N SER A 88 11.28 10.43 -11.58
CA SER A 88 11.13 11.83 -11.16
C SER A 88 10.06 11.98 -10.07
N ASN A 89 10.19 13.04 -9.27
CA ASN A 89 9.17 13.39 -8.28
C ASN A 89 7.80 13.66 -8.93
N GLU A 90 7.76 14.19 -10.14
CA GLU A 90 6.51 14.40 -10.89
C GLU A 90 5.78 13.08 -11.14
N LYS A 91 6.50 12.05 -11.59
CA LYS A 91 5.95 10.69 -11.75
C LYS A 91 5.54 10.07 -10.41
N TYR A 92 6.29 10.30 -9.34
CA TYR A 92 5.88 9.89 -7.99
C TYR A 92 4.55 10.52 -7.55
N GLN A 93 4.30 11.80 -7.86
CA GLN A 93 3.03 12.45 -7.51
C GLN A 93 1.84 11.83 -8.25
N ILE A 94 2.04 11.26 -9.45
CA ILE A 94 0.99 10.54 -10.19
C ILE A 94 0.63 9.23 -9.47
N ALA A 95 1.64 8.50 -8.99
CA ALA A 95 1.45 7.15 -8.47
C ALA A 95 1.10 7.09 -6.97
N ASN A 96 1.43 8.10 -6.17
CA ASN A 96 1.31 7.99 -4.72
C ASN A 96 -0.14 7.81 -4.21
N ASP A 97 -1.13 8.23 -4.99
CA ASP A 97 -2.55 8.04 -4.68
C ASP A 97 -2.95 6.56 -4.64
N LEU A 98 -2.17 5.65 -5.26
CA LEU A 98 -2.40 4.20 -5.19
C LEU A 98 -2.29 3.64 -3.76
N PHE A 99 -1.54 4.31 -2.86
CA PHE A 99 -1.58 3.91 -1.44
C PHE A 99 -2.94 4.19 -0.81
N LEU A 100 -3.62 5.26 -1.22
CA LEU A 100 -4.91 5.67 -0.67
C LEU A 100 -6.07 4.87 -1.26
N SER A 101 -5.94 4.40 -2.51
CA SER A 101 -6.94 3.55 -3.16
C SER A 101 -6.71 2.06 -2.96
N PHE A 102 -5.65 1.66 -2.24
CA PHE A 102 -5.36 0.25 -1.98
C PHE A 102 -6.52 -0.43 -1.22
N PRO A 103 -7.09 -1.52 -1.76
CA PRO A 103 -8.22 -2.21 -1.15
C PRO A 103 -7.73 -3.07 0.01
N THR A 104 -7.98 -2.64 1.25
CA THR A 104 -7.56 -3.37 2.46
C THR A 104 -8.10 -4.80 2.52
N GLU A 105 -9.24 -5.07 1.88
CA GLU A 105 -9.85 -6.39 1.73
C GLU A 105 -8.94 -7.38 0.98
N LEU A 106 -8.03 -6.90 0.12
CA LEU A 106 -7.02 -7.74 -0.53
C LEU A 106 -6.06 -8.37 0.50
N LEU A 107 -5.87 -7.72 1.65
CA LEU A 107 -5.12 -8.29 2.78
C LEU A 107 -5.87 -9.44 3.45
N ASP A 108 -7.14 -9.69 3.16
CA ASP A 108 -7.85 -10.86 3.70
C ASP A 108 -7.83 -12.06 2.73
N GLU A 109 -7.38 -11.86 1.49
CA GLU A 109 -7.32 -12.92 0.48
C GLU A 109 -6.25 -13.96 0.81
N THR A 110 -6.65 -15.24 0.78
CA THR A 110 -5.74 -16.37 1.03
C THR A 110 -5.01 -16.82 -0.22
N ASP A 111 -5.61 -16.61 -1.39
CA ASP A 111 -5.05 -16.98 -2.67
C ASP A 111 -4.17 -15.85 -3.24
N THR A 112 -3.07 -16.21 -3.90
CA THR A 112 -2.19 -15.27 -4.60
C THR A 112 -2.56 -15.09 -6.07
N ILE A 113 -3.54 -15.85 -6.57
CA ILE A 113 -4.08 -15.74 -7.93
C ILE A 113 -5.57 -15.46 -7.80
N ILE A 114 -6.03 -14.33 -8.35
CA ILE A 114 -7.44 -13.94 -8.34
C ILE A 114 -7.94 -13.87 -9.77
N GLY A 115 -8.92 -14.71 -10.11
CA GLY A 115 -9.41 -14.88 -11.49
C GLY A 115 -8.49 -15.76 -12.34
N ALA A 116 -8.34 -15.42 -13.62
CA ALA A 116 -7.44 -16.09 -14.56
C ALA A 116 -6.50 -15.08 -15.27
N PRO A 117 -5.50 -14.52 -14.55
CA PRO A 117 -4.58 -13.51 -15.09
C PRO A 117 -3.94 -13.98 -16.40
N ASP A 118 -3.98 -13.11 -17.40
CA ASP A 118 -3.43 -13.30 -18.75
C ASP A 118 -4.01 -14.49 -19.53
N ALA A 119 -5.14 -15.05 -19.08
CA ALA A 119 -5.90 -16.00 -19.88
C ALA A 119 -6.50 -15.30 -21.11
N ALA A 120 -6.47 -15.99 -22.26
CA ALA A 120 -6.93 -15.46 -23.55
C ALA A 120 -6.28 -14.12 -23.92
N ASP A 121 -5.00 -13.95 -23.60
CA ASP A 121 -4.18 -12.76 -23.87
C ASP A 121 -4.73 -11.47 -23.23
N GLY A 122 -5.49 -11.62 -22.13
CA GLY A 122 -6.13 -10.51 -21.42
C GLY A 122 -5.20 -9.69 -20.52
N GLY A 123 -3.94 -10.11 -20.34
CA GLY A 123 -3.02 -9.56 -19.36
C GLY A 123 -3.41 -9.83 -17.91
N GLY A 124 -2.54 -9.44 -16.99
CA GLY A 124 -2.79 -9.48 -15.56
C GLY A 124 -2.21 -8.26 -14.84
N ILE A 125 -2.68 -8.02 -13.63
CA ILE A 125 -2.12 -7.04 -12.71
C ILE A 125 -1.26 -7.78 -11.68
N TYR A 126 -0.06 -7.27 -11.44
CA TYR A 126 0.78 -7.67 -10.32
C TYR A 126 0.65 -6.65 -9.20
N ILE A 127 0.34 -7.10 -7.99
CA ILE A 127 0.34 -6.29 -6.77
C ILE A 127 1.18 -6.99 -5.73
N GLU A 128 2.03 -6.25 -5.03
CA GLU A 128 2.74 -6.74 -3.86
C GLU A 128 2.86 -5.65 -2.80
N VAL A 129 2.66 -6.05 -1.55
CA VAL A 129 2.81 -5.18 -0.39
C VAL A 129 3.84 -5.73 0.57
N ILE A 130 4.65 -4.83 1.12
CA ILE A 130 5.54 -5.10 2.25
C ILE A 130 5.17 -4.14 3.36
N GLN A 131 4.69 -4.65 4.49
CA GLN A 131 4.28 -3.87 5.66
C GLN A 131 4.52 -4.69 6.93
N GLY A 132 5.05 -4.06 7.98
CA GLY A 132 5.29 -4.74 9.27
C GLY A 132 6.18 -5.98 9.15
N GLY A 133 7.10 -6.01 8.18
CA GLY A 133 7.96 -7.16 7.88
C GLY A 133 7.25 -8.34 7.18
N LYS A 134 5.96 -8.22 6.86
CA LYS A 134 5.21 -9.21 6.07
C LYS A 134 5.23 -8.79 4.61
N ARG A 135 5.45 -9.76 3.72
CA ARG A 135 5.42 -9.60 2.26
C ARG A 135 4.30 -10.45 1.68
N ARG A 136 3.44 -9.86 0.87
CA ARG A 136 2.33 -10.54 0.18
C ARG A 136 2.20 -10.04 -1.24
N TYR A 137 1.81 -10.92 -2.14
CA TYR A 137 1.67 -10.60 -3.55
C TYR A 137 0.49 -11.32 -4.18
N TRP A 138 -0.03 -10.74 -5.25
CA TRP A 138 -1.17 -11.23 -6.01
C TRP A 138 -0.95 -11.02 -7.51
N LEU A 139 -1.35 -12.01 -8.29
CA LEU A 139 -1.59 -11.90 -9.72
C LEU A 139 -3.10 -11.86 -9.92
N ILE A 140 -3.60 -10.77 -10.49
CA ILE A 140 -5.02 -10.45 -10.55
C ILE A 140 -5.45 -10.34 -12.01
N ASP A 141 -6.55 -10.98 -12.37
CA ASP A 141 -7.14 -10.89 -13.70
C ASP A 141 -7.66 -9.46 -13.97
N GLN A 142 -7.49 -8.98 -15.19
CA GLN A 142 -8.01 -7.66 -15.60
C GLN A 142 -9.50 -7.68 -15.94
N MET A 143 -10.05 -8.85 -16.26
CA MET A 143 -11.46 -9.00 -16.57
C MET A 143 -12.31 -8.86 -15.31
N LYS A 144 -13.03 -7.74 -15.19
CA LYS A 144 -13.89 -7.41 -14.04
C LYS A 144 -14.88 -8.51 -13.63
N ASN A 145 -15.38 -9.29 -14.60
CA ASN A 145 -16.29 -10.40 -14.33
C ASN A 145 -15.60 -11.64 -13.72
N ASN A 146 -14.27 -11.68 -13.67
CA ASN A 146 -13.48 -12.79 -13.10
C ASN A 146 -12.91 -12.47 -11.71
N ILE A 147 -13.07 -11.22 -11.24
CA ILE A 147 -12.53 -10.75 -9.96
C ILE A 147 -13.63 -10.17 -9.06
N PRO A 148 -13.44 -10.18 -7.73
CA PRO A 148 -14.35 -9.52 -6.79
C PRO A 148 -14.59 -8.03 -7.12
N GLU A 149 -15.82 -7.57 -6.89
CA GLU A 149 -16.23 -6.18 -7.20
C GLU A 149 -15.40 -5.13 -6.46
N TYR A 150 -14.92 -5.44 -5.25
CA TYR A 150 -14.10 -4.52 -4.44
C TYR A 150 -12.76 -4.18 -5.11
N LEU A 151 -12.25 -5.04 -6.01
CA LEU A 151 -11.00 -4.79 -6.74
C LEU A 151 -11.19 -3.90 -7.96
N HIS A 152 -12.41 -3.74 -8.49
CA HIS A 152 -12.63 -3.08 -9.78
C HIS A 152 -12.09 -1.64 -9.82
N PRO A 153 -12.34 -0.78 -8.81
CA PRO A 153 -11.81 0.59 -8.83
C PRO A 153 -10.28 0.61 -8.77
N PHE A 154 -9.68 -0.23 -7.92
CA PHE A 154 -8.24 -0.26 -7.76
C PHE A 154 -7.51 -0.74 -9.01
N ILE A 155 -8.07 -1.73 -9.73
CA ILE A 155 -7.50 -2.21 -11.00
C ILE A 155 -7.59 -1.14 -12.08
N ASP A 156 -8.68 -0.35 -12.12
CA ASP A 156 -8.79 0.81 -13.01
C ASP A 156 -7.72 1.86 -12.65
N ASP A 157 -7.54 2.17 -11.36
CA ASP A 157 -6.55 3.14 -10.87
C ASP A 157 -5.12 2.73 -11.22
N VAL A 158 -4.78 1.45 -11.05
CA VAL A 158 -3.45 0.92 -11.42
C VAL A 158 -3.18 1.11 -12.91
N ASN A 159 -4.12 0.70 -13.78
CA ASN A 159 -3.95 0.85 -15.23
C ASN A 159 -3.88 2.32 -15.67
N ASN A 160 -4.73 3.17 -15.10
CA ASN A 160 -4.70 4.61 -15.37
C ASN A 160 -3.40 5.27 -14.90
N THR A 161 -2.84 4.79 -13.79
CA THR A 161 -1.54 5.26 -13.27
C THR A 161 -0.43 4.86 -14.23
N ILE A 162 -0.35 3.59 -14.63
CA ILE A 162 0.67 3.10 -15.58
C ILE A 162 0.61 3.89 -16.89
N GLN A 163 -0.58 4.12 -17.44
CA GLN A 163 -0.75 4.91 -18.66
C GLN A 163 -0.19 6.34 -18.54
N GLN A 164 -0.28 6.96 -17.37
CA GLN A 164 0.25 8.31 -17.13
C GLN A 164 1.76 8.34 -16.86
N LEU A 165 2.36 7.18 -16.55
CA LEU A 165 3.79 7.05 -16.30
C LEU A 165 4.62 6.82 -17.57
N GLN A 166 3.98 6.48 -18.70
CA GLN A 166 4.60 6.31 -20.03
C GLN A 166 4.79 7.66 -20.74
#